data_AF-A0A838Q0X0-F1
#
_entry.id   AF-A0A838Q0X0-F1
#
_cell.length_a   1.000
_cell.length_b   1.000
_cell.length_c   1.000
_cell.angle_alpha   90.00
_cell.angle_beta   90.00
_cell.angle_gamma   90.00
#
_symmetry.space_group_name_H-M   'P 1'
#
loop_
_entity.id
_entity.type
_entity.pdbx_description
1 polymer ?
#
loop_
_entity_poly.entity_id
_entity_poly.type
_entity_poly.pdbx_seq_one_letter_code
_entity_poly.pdbx_strand_id
1 'polypeptide(L)'
;MPPAELTTTWYGSDDEVASRSPHSYEVLSYRGPEHCDWESVVFLSVLWPPGRKVKAGEDIDVMDTRQYVRDAKNMLGRRAKHRGELDLDVSMPRDAADTGYHTKGAALWFGPDDGDRFAYLVLDGRTERWPRDRIACM
;
A
#
# COMPACT_ATOMS: atom_id res chain seq x y z
N MET A 1 -14.39 -6.06 -9.09
CA MET A 1 -13.77 -4.76 -8.80
C MET A 1 -13.10 -4.87 -7.43
N PRO A 2 -11.96 -4.20 -7.18
CA PRO A 2 -11.38 -4.18 -5.84
C PRO A 2 -12.34 -3.49 -4.84
N PRO A 3 -12.30 -3.83 -3.55
CA PRO A 3 -13.04 -3.11 -2.52
C PRO A 3 -12.78 -1.60 -2.56
N ALA A 4 -13.81 -0.77 -2.40
CA ALA A 4 -13.70 0.69 -2.46
C ALA A 4 -12.78 1.26 -1.35
N GLU A 5 -12.68 0.57 -0.22
CA GLU A 5 -11.82 0.89 0.92
C GLU A 5 -10.32 0.88 0.59
N LEU A 6 -9.95 0.31 -0.56
CA LEU A 6 -8.57 0.21 -1.06
C LEU A 6 -8.21 1.31 -2.06
N THR A 7 -9.07 2.30 -2.25
CA THR A 7 -8.82 3.44 -3.16
C THR A 7 -8.99 4.75 -2.42
N THR A 8 -8.07 5.02 -1.51
CA THR A 8 -8.07 6.23 -0.69
C THR A 8 -6.66 6.62 -0.27
N THR A 9 -6.49 7.88 0.12
CA THR A 9 -5.34 8.33 0.90
C THR A 9 -5.58 7.97 2.36
N TRP A 10 -4.53 7.49 3.02
CA TRP A 10 -4.55 7.08 4.42
C TRP A 10 -3.74 8.11 5.22
N TYR A 11 -4.26 8.51 6.38
CA TYR A 11 -3.61 9.44 7.29
C TYR A 11 -3.40 8.74 8.63
N GLY A 12 -2.24 8.95 9.26
CA GLY A 12 -1.98 8.44 10.61
C GLY A 12 -2.91 9.10 11.63
N SER A 13 -3.10 8.46 12.79
CA SER A 13 -4.09 8.83 13.82
C SER A 13 -3.94 10.22 14.43
N ASP A 14 -2.82 10.91 14.22
CA ASP A 14 -2.56 12.24 14.76
C ASP A 14 -2.19 13.24 13.64
N ASP A 15 -3.00 14.29 13.59
CA ASP A 15 -2.82 15.61 12.96
C ASP A 15 -3.45 15.96 11.60
N GLU A 16 -3.99 17.17 11.66
CA GLU A 16 -4.62 18.03 10.66
C GLU A 16 -3.97 17.95 9.28
N VAL A 17 -4.79 17.68 8.27
CA VAL A 17 -4.41 17.55 6.88
C VAL A 17 -3.63 18.80 6.45
N ALA A 18 -2.32 18.67 6.21
CA ALA A 18 -1.53 19.66 5.48
C ALA A 18 -2.04 19.70 4.02
N SER A 19 -3.16 20.37 3.82
CA SER A 19 -3.95 20.50 2.61
C SER A 19 -3.27 21.40 1.58
N ARG A 20 -2.00 21.16 1.20
CA ARG A 20 -1.32 22.02 0.20
C ARG A 20 -0.44 21.33 -0.85
N SER A 21 -0.19 20.02 -0.78
CA SER A 21 0.54 19.32 -1.86
C SER A 21 -0.12 17.99 -2.21
N PRO A 22 -0.49 17.71 -3.48
CA PRO A 22 -1.01 16.40 -3.88
C PRO A 22 0.03 15.26 -3.74
N HIS A 23 1.26 15.58 -3.34
CA HIS A 23 2.38 14.65 -3.16
C HIS A 23 2.76 14.40 -1.69
N SER A 24 2.11 15.07 -0.72
CA SER A 24 2.37 14.81 0.71
C SER A 24 1.39 13.76 1.23
N TYR A 25 1.73 12.48 1.06
CA TYR A 25 1.01 11.35 1.66
C TYR A 25 1.97 10.47 2.46
N GLU A 26 1.49 9.92 3.56
CA GLU A 26 2.22 8.87 4.30
C GLU A 26 1.88 7.50 3.72
N VAL A 27 0.61 7.26 3.40
CA VAL A 27 0.15 6.06 2.71
C VAL A 27 -0.91 6.43 1.68
N LEU A 28 -0.77 5.91 0.46
CA LEU A 28 -1.68 6.12 -0.66
C LEU A 28 -2.06 4.78 -1.28
N SER A 29 -3.34 4.55 -1.47
CA SER A 29 -3.86 3.38 -2.18
C SER A 29 -4.67 3.82 -3.39
N TYR A 30 -4.43 3.20 -4.55
CA TYR A 30 -5.06 3.59 -5.81
C TYR A 30 -5.18 2.44 -6.79
N ARG A 31 -6.17 2.52 -7.70
CA ARG A 31 -6.33 1.56 -8.81
C ARG A 31 -5.30 1.81 -9.89
N GLY A 32 -4.90 0.73 -10.55
CA GLY A 32 -4.06 0.82 -11.74
C GLY A 32 -4.72 1.61 -12.88
N PRO A 33 -3.91 2.21 -13.76
CA PRO A 33 -4.39 2.99 -14.90
C PRO A 33 -5.16 2.15 -15.93
N GLU A 34 -6.25 2.73 -16.46
CA GLU A 34 -7.09 2.10 -17.50
C GLU A 34 -6.33 1.87 -18.80
N HIS A 35 -5.45 2.79 -19.19
CA HIS A 35 -4.67 2.67 -20.43
C HIS A 35 -3.65 1.51 -20.42
N CYS A 36 -3.49 0.82 -19.28
CA CYS A 36 -2.65 -0.36 -19.12
C CYS A 36 -3.49 -1.62 -18.84
N ASP A 37 -4.82 -1.51 -18.87
CA ASP A 37 -5.79 -2.54 -18.49
C ASP A 37 -5.60 -3.03 -17.04
N TRP A 38 -5.21 -2.13 -16.12
CA TRP A 38 -4.85 -2.46 -14.73
C TRP A 38 -5.88 -2.00 -13.70
N GLU A 39 -7.11 -1.69 -14.09
CA GLU A 39 -8.16 -1.14 -13.21
C GLU A 39 -8.56 -2.08 -12.07
N SER A 40 -8.25 -3.37 -12.21
CA SER A 40 -8.47 -4.38 -11.18
C SER A 40 -7.30 -4.57 -10.22
N VAL A 41 -6.14 -3.99 -10.53
CA VAL A 41 -4.93 -3.98 -9.69
C VAL A 41 -5.03 -2.82 -8.70
N VAL A 42 -4.69 -3.07 -7.45
CA VAL A 42 -4.52 -2.00 -6.46
C VAL A 42 -3.05 -1.85 -6.10
N PHE A 43 -2.59 -0.61 -6.10
CA PHE A 43 -1.28 -0.20 -5.66
C PHE A 43 -1.39 0.45 -4.28
N LEU A 44 -0.46 0.11 -3.39
CA LEU A 44 -0.30 0.72 -2.08
C LEU A 44 1.11 1.30 -1.99
N SER A 45 1.22 2.62 -1.96
CA SER A 45 2.47 3.34 -1.76
C SER A 45 2.57 3.79 -0.30
N VAL A 46 3.62 3.38 0.39
CA VAL A 46 3.88 3.69 1.80
C VAL A 46 5.19 4.46 1.90
N LEU A 47 5.16 5.66 2.48
CA LEU A 47 6.36 6.41 2.85
C LEU A 47 7.16 5.60 3.88
N TRP A 48 8.47 5.49 3.65
CA TRP A 48 9.31 4.63 4.46
C TRP A 48 10.32 5.42 5.31
N PRO A 49 10.53 5.02 6.58
CA PRO A 49 9.76 4.00 7.33
C PRO A 49 8.34 4.48 7.68
N PRO A 50 7.41 3.55 8.00
CA PRO A 50 6.08 3.91 8.50
C PRO A 50 6.19 4.84 9.71
N GLY A 51 5.33 5.86 9.77
CA GLY A 51 5.38 6.92 10.79
C GLY A 51 6.30 8.10 10.45
N ARG A 52 7.08 8.04 9.36
CA ARG A 52 7.79 9.23 8.84
C ARG A 52 6.77 10.29 8.43
N LYS A 53 6.98 11.53 8.87
CA LYS A 53 6.17 12.69 8.48
C LYS A 53 6.82 13.40 7.29
N VAL A 54 6.01 13.77 6.29
CA VAL A 54 6.44 14.63 5.17
C VAL A 54 6.50 16.07 5.66
N LYS A 55 7.65 16.74 5.50
CA LYS A 55 7.76 18.16 5.83
C LYS A 55 7.09 19.02 4.75
N ALA A 56 6.62 20.20 5.15
CA ALA A 56 6.07 21.17 4.19
C ALA A 56 7.15 21.53 3.13
N GLY A 57 6.83 21.30 1.86
CA GLY A 57 7.75 21.55 0.74
C GLY A 57 8.81 20.46 0.51
N GLU A 58 8.71 19.32 1.19
CA GLU A 58 9.54 18.14 0.90
C GLU A 58 8.98 17.40 -0.31
N ASP A 59 9.83 17.20 -1.32
CA ASP A 59 9.53 16.33 -2.45
C ASP A 59 9.78 14.87 -2.02
N ILE A 60 8.76 14.03 -2.20
CA ILE A 60 8.84 12.59 -1.94
C ILE A 60 9.08 11.87 -3.26
N ASP A 61 10.14 11.07 -3.33
CA ASP A 61 10.46 10.29 -4.51
C ASP A 61 10.06 8.80 -4.40
N VAL A 62 10.32 8.05 -5.47
CA VAL A 62 10.05 6.60 -5.52
C VAL A 62 10.98 5.76 -4.63
N MET A 63 12.10 6.32 -4.19
CA MET A 63 13.06 5.68 -3.28
C MET A 63 12.66 5.88 -1.82
N ASP A 64 11.98 6.98 -1.50
CA ASP A 64 11.37 7.26 -0.19
C ASP A 64 10.16 6.37 0.11
N THR A 65 9.59 5.73 -0.91
CA THR A 65 8.37 4.94 -0.79
C THR A 65 8.59 3.44 -1.05
N ARG A 66 7.72 2.61 -0.46
CA ARG A 66 7.59 1.20 -0.81
C ARG A 66 6.23 0.97 -1.44
N GLN A 67 6.24 0.38 -2.64
CA GLN A 67 5.02 0.00 -3.34
C GLN A 67 4.71 -1.48 -3.11
N TYR A 68 3.48 -1.77 -2.74
CA TYR A 68 2.91 -3.11 -2.64
C TYR A 68 1.71 -3.23 -3.57
N VAL A 69 1.40 -4.44 -4.01
CA VAL A 69 0.42 -4.64 -5.07
C VAL A 69 -0.55 -5.75 -4.73
N ARG A 70 -1.84 -5.49 -4.98
CA ARG A 70 -2.91 -6.48 -5.01
C ARG A 70 -3.32 -6.74 -6.46
N ASP A 71 -2.74 -7.77 -7.06
CA ASP A 71 -3.08 -8.23 -8.41
C ASP A 71 -3.74 -9.62 -8.40
N ALA A 72 -4.99 -9.68 -7.93
CA ALA A 72 -5.73 -10.93 -7.78
C ALA A 72 -6.08 -11.61 -9.13
N LYS A 73 -5.99 -10.88 -10.24
CA LYS A 73 -6.30 -11.37 -11.59
C LYS A 73 -5.06 -11.61 -12.44
N ASN A 74 -3.86 -11.42 -11.88
CA ASN A 74 -2.58 -11.54 -12.58
C ASN A 74 -2.52 -10.66 -13.85
N MET A 75 -3.09 -9.44 -13.80
CA MET A 75 -3.09 -8.48 -14.91
C MET A 75 -1.70 -7.94 -15.21
N LEU A 76 -0.82 -7.88 -14.21
CA LEU A 76 0.57 -7.45 -14.39
C LEU A 76 1.42 -8.53 -15.06
N GLY A 77 1.06 -9.81 -14.84
CA GLY A 77 1.72 -10.96 -15.44
C GLY A 77 3.24 -10.93 -15.26
N ARG A 78 3.98 -11.21 -16.34
CA ARG A 78 5.45 -11.24 -16.32
C ARG A 78 6.12 -9.87 -16.17
N ARG A 79 5.37 -8.76 -16.24
CA ARG A 79 5.93 -7.42 -16.06
C ARG A 79 6.22 -7.14 -14.58
N ALA A 80 5.43 -7.74 -13.68
CA ALA A 80 5.61 -7.60 -12.25
C ALA A 80 6.94 -8.21 -11.80
N LYS A 81 7.53 -7.62 -10.75
CA LYS A 81 8.72 -8.12 -10.08
C LYS A 81 8.42 -8.32 -8.60
N HIS A 82 7.34 -9.06 -8.34
CA HIS A 82 6.87 -9.33 -6.99
C HIS A 82 7.97 -9.95 -6.14
N ARG A 83 8.17 -9.40 -4.94
CA ARG A 83 9.04 -9.99 -3.91
C ARG A 83 8.26 -11.00 -3.06
N GLY A 84 7.64 -11.99 -3.71
CA GLY A 84 6.80 -13.02 -3.09
C GLY A 84 5.43 -13.11 -3.75
N GLU A 85 4.50 -13.80 -3.10
CA GLU A 85 3.16 -14.07 -3.65
C GLU A 85 2.06 -13.32 -2.88
N LEU A 86 1.08 -12.82 -3.63
CA LEU A 86 -0.18 -12.32 -3.09
C LEU A 86 -0.94 -13.47 -2.44
N ASP A 87 -1.38 -13.24 -1.21
CA ASP A 87 -2.28 -14.16 -0.50
C ASP A 87 -3.45 -13.34 0.04
N LEU A 88 -4.68 -13.71 -0.33
CA LEU A 88 -5.88 -12.95 0.02
C LEU A 88 -6.53 -13.43 1.34
N ASP A 89 -5.98 -14.47 1.95
CA ASP A 89 -6.49 -15.05 3.20
C ASP A 89 -5.35 -15.64 4.03
N VAL A 90 -4.30 -14.84 4.24
CA VAL A 90 -3.14 -15.27 5.02
C VAL A 90 -3.48 -15.25 6.51
N SER A 91 -2.90 -16.17 7.28
CA SER A 91 -2.85 -15.99 8.74
C SER A 91 -1.89 -14.86 9.08
N MET A 92 -2.34 -13.87 9.86
CA MET A 92 -1.50 -12.75 10.30
C MET A 92 -0.25 -13.27 11.05
N PRO A 93 0.97 -12.85 10.68
CA PRO A 93 2.16 -13.18 11.45
C PRO A 93 2.04 -12.67 12.89
N ARG A 94 2.53 -13.46 13.85
CA ARG A 94 2.39 -13.16 15.29
C ARG A 94 3.11 -11.87 15.71
N ASP A 95 4.17 -11.52 14.99
CA ASP A 95 5.02 -10.36 15.21
C ASP A 95 4.68 -9.19 14.29
N ALA A 96 3.65 -9.30 13.45
CA ALA A 96 3.15 -8.16 12.70
C ALA A 96 2.59 -7.10 13.66
N ALA A 97 3.02 -5.87 13.44
CA ALA A 97 2.61 -4.71 14.22
C ALA A 97 1.65 -3.83 13.41
N ASP A 98 0.63 -3.32 14.09
CA ASP A 98 -0.24 -2.28 13.56
C ASP A 98 0.58 -1.01 13.33
N THR A 99 0.45 -0.42 12.15
CA THR A 99 1.16 0.81 11.79
C THR A 99 0.44 2.07 12.25
N GLY A 100 -0.82 1.97 12.66
CA GLY A 100 -1.71 3.10 12.93
C GLY A 100 -2.34 3.71 11.67
N TYR A 101 -2.03 3.20 10.47
CA TYR A 101 -2.68 3.63 9.23
C TYR A 101 -3.96 2.83 9.00
N HIS A 102 -5.12 3.47 9.20
CA HIS A 102 -6.45 2.86 9.05
C HIS A 102 -7.36 3.65 8.08
N THR A 103 -8.32 2.96 7.46
CA THR A 103 -9.47 3.55 6.74
C THR A 103 -10.77 2.90 7.22
N LYS A 104 -11.90 3.12 6.52
CA LYS A 104 -13.21 2.57 6.87
C LYS A 104 -13.31 1.06 6.59
N GLY A 105 -12.57 0.26 7.37
CA GLY A 105 -12.61 -1.20 7.31
C GLY A 105 -11.28 -1.85 6.94
N ALA A 106 -10.24 -1.04 6.77
CA ALA A 106 -8.91 -1.50 6.41
C ALA A 106 -7.85 -1.00 7.39
N ALA A 107 -6.89 -1.84 7.75
CA ALA A 107 -5.75 -1.47 8.60
C ALA A 107 -4.45 -2.04 8.03
N LEU A 108 -3.37 -1.25 8.04
CA LEU A 108 -2.05 -1.65 7.55
C LEU A 108 -1.15 -2.13 8.68
N TRP A 109 -0.52 -3.28 8.45
CA TRP A 109 0.37 -3.96 9.38
C TRP A 109 1.67 -4.34 8.68
N PHE A 110 2.78 -4.35 9.43
CA PHE A 110 4.07 -4.85 8.96
C PHE A 110 4.68 -5.81 9.98
N GLY A 111 5.26 -6.91 9.49
CA GLY A 111 6.24 -7.68 10.27
C GLY A 111 7.55 -6.91 10.41
N PRO A 112 8.38 -7.18 11.44
CA PRO A 112 9.56 -6.37 11.78
C PRO A 112 10.55 -6.18 10.61
N ASP A 113 10.77 -7.25 9.83
CA ASP A 113 11.67 -7.25 8.67
C ASP A 113 10.93 -7.49 7.34
N ASP A 114 9.60 -7.54 7.40
CA ASP A 114 8.80 -7.96 6.25
C ASP A 114 8.52 -6.83 5.27
N GLY A 115 8.60 -5.57 5.69
CA GLY A 115 8.31 -4.45 4.79
C GLY A 115 9.18 -4.43 3.52
N ASP A 116 10.30 -5.16 3.47
CA ASP A 116 11.08 -5.26 2.23
C ASP A 116 10.50 -6.25 1.21
N ARG A 117 9.48 -7.01 1.60
CA ARG A 117 8.82 -8.09 0.85
C ARG A 117 7.30 -7.99 0.84
N PHE A 118 6.68 -7.66 1.97
CA PHE A 118 5.24 -7.78 2.17
C PHE A 118 4.67 -6.62 3.01
N ALA A 119 3.45 -6.24 2.67
CA ALA A 119 2.53 -5.52 3.54
C ALA A 119 1.37 -6.45 3.92
N TYR A 120 0.85 -6.30 5.14
CA TYR A 120 -0.33 -7.04 5.59
C TYR A 120 -1.48 -6.08 5.77
N LEU A 121 -2.60 -6.38 5.12
CA LEU A 121 -3.80 -5.54 5.16
C LEU A 121 -4.93 -6.31 5.82
N VAL A 122 -5.43 -5.83 6.96
CA VAL A 122 -6.64 -6.37 7.58
C VAL A 122 -7.84 -5.69 6.94
N LEU A 123 -8.66 -6.45 6.22
CA LEU A 123 -9.85 -5.98 5.51
C LEU A 123 -11.07 -6.77 5.99
N ASP A 124 -12.01 -6.09 6.65
CA ASP A 124 -13.25 -6.68 7.15
C ASP A 124 -13.02 -7.99 7.96
N GLY A 125 -11.95 -8.03 8.75
CA GLY A 125 -11.59 -9.18 9.59
C GLY A 125 -10.79 -10.29 8.90
N ARG A 126 -10.45 -10.16 7.61
CA ARG A 126 -9.50 -11.04 6.91
C ARG A 126 -8.17 -10.34 6.71
N THR A 127 -7.10 -11.11 6.61
CA THR A 127 -5.77 -10.56 6.36
C THR A 127 -5.33 -10.92 4.94
N GLU A 128 -5.01 -9.92 4.15
CA GLU A 128 -4.34 -10.08 2.87
C GLU A 128 -2.83 -9.78 3.02
N ARG A 129 -1.97 -10.55 2.35
CA ARG A 129 -0.52 -10.28 2.22
C ARG A 129 -0.22 -9.80 0.82
N TRP A 130 0.22 -8.55 0.70
CA TRP A 130 0.50 -7.92 -0.57
C TRP A 130 2.02 -7.90 -0.84
N PRO A 131 2.50 -8.47 -1.96
CA PRO A 131 3.92 -8.46 -2.29
C PRO A 131 4.39 -7.06 -2.67
N ARG A 132 5.64 -6.77 -2.33
CA ARG A 132 6.35 -5.57 -2.78
C ARG A 132 6.65 -5.66 -4.26
N ASP A 133 6.49 -4.55 -4.96
CA ASP A 133 6.84 -4.41 -6.37
C ASP A 133 7.47 -3.02 -6.63
N ARG A 134 7.97 -2.81 -7.85
CA ARG A 134 8.41 -1.52 -8.38
C ARG A 134 7.90 -1.28 -9.81
N ILE A 135 6.90 -2.06 -10.23
CA ILE A 135 6.24 -1.90 -11.53
C ILE A 135 5.56 -0.53 -11.61
N ALA A 136 5.78 0.12 -12.74
CA ALA A 136 5.05 1.31 -13.15
C ALA A 136 4.53 1.06 -14.57
N CYS A 137 3.42 1.70 -14.93
CA CYS A 137 3.04 1.75 -16.33
C CYS A 137 3.83 2.85 -17.01
N MET A 138 4.50 2.51 -18.10
CA MET A 138 5.27 3.40 -18.96
C MET A 138 4.74 3.33 -20.39
#